data_AF-A0A1T5KPJ5-F1
#
_entry.id   AF-A0A1T5KPJ5-F1
#
_cell.length_a   1.000
_cell.length_b   1.000
_cell.length_c   1.000
_cell.angle_alpha   90.00
_cell.angle_beta   90.00
_cell.angle_gamma   90.00
#
_symmetry.space_group_name_H-M   'P 1'
#
loop_
_entity.id
_entity.type
_entity.pdbx_description
1 polymer ?
#
loop_
_entity_poly.entity_id
_entity_poly.type
_entity_poly.pdbx_seq_one_letter_code
_entity_poly.pdbx_strand_id
1 'polypeptide(L)'
;MCDDGKSMGNKGWVKEESLIGQVPEAMWQGELEKSSSKYHVVAAWAAIIFDPVFAITDYLNIPEAWSHLLAIRLCVSLITLTVLILRNRFYLPSHIIVVVPFTLISLQNAYTYGLINDSDLLGHNLNFTALLIGTGMFVAWSWRYSFVAILLSIISTAYFVNGNSNLQINEFFVQGGLILISSFIFMSMLVQTRYNLTIREIKARLALQISNNEVRVQNEEIKLRNHEILAQAEEINGINENLENIVRERTAELEKKNKALEEYAFINAHKLRSPVASILGLINLMKKVQTIDQGKDVLEHLEISAEKLDDVVSSITKAIERGDKK
;
A
#
# COMPACT_ATOMS: atom_id res chain seq x y z
N MET A 1 3.74 -21.86 -26.94
CA MET A 1 3.01 -20.83 -26.18
C MET A 1 3.18 -21.13 -24.70
N CYS A 2 4.42 -20.98 -24.20
CA CYS A 2 4.79 -21.24 -22.81
C CYS A 2 5.98 -20.33 -22.47
N ASP A 3 5.75 -19.03 -22.24
CA ASP A 3 6.77 -18.17 -21.62
C ASP A 3 6.22 -16.98 -20.83
N ASP A 4 4.96 -17.04 -20.36
CA ASP A 4 4.36 -15.93 -19.61
C ASP A 4 4.56 -16.02 -18.08
N GLY A 5 5.09 -17.14 -17.57
CA GLY A 5 5.26 -17.37 -16.13
C GLY A 5 6.54 -16.78 -15.51
N LYS A 6 7.63 -16.63 -16.27
CA LYS A 6 8.92 -16.13 -15.75
C LYS A 6 8.98 -14.59 -15.65
N SER A 7 8.15 -13.88 -16.42
CA SER A 7 8.12 -12.42 -16.46
C SER A 7 7.37 -11.79 -15.27
N MET A 8 6.32 -12.45 -14.75
CA MET A 8 5.56 -11.93 -13.61
C MET A 8 6.32 -12.02 -12.27
N GLY A 9 7.06 -13.12 -12.06
CA GLY A 9 7.89 -13.27 -10.86
C GLY A 9 8.93 -12.16 -10.78
N ASN A 10 9.74 -11.99 -11.83
CA ASN A 10 10.83 -11.01 -11.82
C ASN A 10 10.34 -9.57 -11.62
N LYS A 11 9.16 -9.21 -12.16
CA LYS A 11 8.55 -7.89 -11.95
C LYS A 11 8.09 -7.65 -10.50
N GLY A 12 7.58 -8.68 -9.82
CA GLY A 12 7.19 -8.60 -8.41
C GLY A 12 8.39 -8.38 -7.48
N TRP A 13 9.44 -9.17 -7.66
CA TRP A 13 10.69 -9.06 -6.90
C TRP A 13 11.38 -7.70 -7.10
N VAL A 14 11.49 -7.22 -8.35
CA VAL A 14 12.07 -5.90 -8.66
C VAL A 14 11.26 -4.76 -8.04
N LYS A 15 9.93 -4.87 -8.02
CA LYS A 15 9.07 -3.87 -7.39
C LYS A 15 9.23 -3.84 -5.87
N GLU A 16 9.27 -5.01 -5.23
CA GLU A 16 9.49 -5.12 -3.78
C GLU A 16 10.86 -4.55 -3.36
N GLU A 17 11.92 -4.89 -4.10
CA GLU A 17 13.26 -4.38 -3.82
C GLU A 17 13.37 -2.87 -4.03
N SER A 18 12.65 -2.31 -5.01
CA SER A 18 12.56 -0.86 -5.19
C SER A 18 11.86 -0.14 -4.03
N LEU A 19 10.80 -0.74 -3.46
CA LEU A 19 10.05 -0.18 -2.34
C LEU A 19 10.86 -0.22 -1.04
N ILE A 20 11.57 -1.32 -0.80
CA ILE A 20 12.50 -1.46 0.34
C ILE A 20 13.62 -0.41 0.26
N GLY A 21 14.12 -0.13 -0.95
CA GLY A 21 15.18 0.86 -1.20
C GLY A 21 14.74 2.30 -0.96
N GLN A 22 13.45 2.60 -1.05
CA GLN A 22 12.89 3.95 -0.88
C GLN A 22 12.65 4.33 0.58
N VAL A 23 12.74 3.39 1.53
CA VAL A 23 12.55 3.67 2.96
C VAL A 23 13.71 4.54 3.48
N PRO A 24 13.44 5.80 3.91
CA PRO A 24 14.45 6.71 4.44
C PRO A 24 15.15 6.15 5.67
N GLU A 25 16.43 6.49 5.82
CA GLU A 25 17.26 6.00 6.92
C GLU A 25 16.73 6.36 8.30
N ALA A 26 16.25 7.58 8.48
CA ALA A 26 15.65 8.04 9.72
C ALA A 26 14.45 7.20 10.19
N MET A 27 13.71 6.56 9.26
CA MET A 27 12.55 5.73 9.62
C MET A 27 12.96 4.36 10.17
N TRP A 28 14.00 3.72 9.62
CA TRP A 28 14.37 2.37 10.04
C TRP A 28 15.44 2.34 11.14
N GLN A 29 16.25 3.38 11.31
CA GLN A 29 17.29 3.41 12.36
C GLN A 29 16.71 3.29 13.77
N GLY A 30 15.63 4.03 14.07
CA GLY A 30 14.96 3.96 15.38
C GLY A 30 14.34 2.60 15.66
N GLU A 31 13.72 2.00 14.64
CA GLU A 31 13.16 0.64 14.73
C GLU A 31 14.26 -0.43 14.86
N LEU A 32 15.41 -0.24 14.20
CA LEU A 32 16.56 -1.13 14.37
C LEU A 32 17.08 -1.08 15.80
N GLU A 33 17.25 0.10 16.37
CA GLU A 33 17.70 0.25 17.76
C GLU A 33 16.72 -0.41 18.74
N LYS A 34 15.42 -0.22 18.54
CA LYS A 34 14.38 -0.86 19.35
C LYS A 34 14.41 -2.39 19.23
N SER A 35 14.53 -2.91 18.01
CA SER A 35 14.57 -4.35 17.75
C SER A 35 15.84 -5.00 18.32
N SER A 36 17.01 -4.44 18.00
CA SER A 36 18.32 -4.93 18.46
C SER A 36 18.48 -4.82 19.98
N SER A 37 17.99 -3.75 20.61
CA SER A 37 18.02 -3.57 22.06
C SER A 37 17.41 -4.73 22.82
N LYS A 38 16.27 -5.29 22.37
CA LYS A 38 15.66 -6.46 23.00
C LYS A 38 16.62 -7.66 23.02
N TYR A 39 17.26 -7.96 21.89
CA TYR A 39 18.20 -9.08 21.79
C TYR A 39 19.49 -8.82 22.57
N HIS A 40 20.02 -7.61 22.52
CA HIS A 40 21.25 -7.22 23.22
C HIS A 40 21.08 -7.22 24.74
N VAL A 41 19.90 -6.87 25.26
CA VAL A 41 19.60 -7.01 26.70
C VAL A 41 19.56 -8.48 27.12
N VAL A 42 18.97 -9.36 26.31
CA VAL A 42 19.00 -10.81 26.57
C VAL A 42 20.43 -11.35 26.54
N ALA A 43 21.24 -10.91 25.58
CA ALA A 43 22.64 -11.27 25.48
C ALA A 43 23.45 -10.85 26.71
N ALA A 44 23.24 -9.63 27.22
CA ALA A 44 23.91 -9.15 28.42
C ALA A 44 23.50 -9.95 29.66
N TRP A 45 22.21 -10.29 29.81
CA TRP A 45 21.78 -11.19 30.89
C TRP A 45 22.39 -12.58 30.75
N ALA A 46 22.46 -13.12 29.55
CA ALA A 46 23.14 -14.39 29.29
C ALA A 46 24.62 -14.29 29.70
N ALA A 47 25.34 -13.22 29.35
CA ALA A 47 26.71 -12.99 29.76
C ALA A 47 26.85 -12.94 31.30
N ILE A 48 26.00 -12.16 31.99
CA ILE A 48 26.03 -12.00 33.45
C ILE A 48 25.88 -13.33 34.19
N ILE A 49 25.00 -14.21 33.68
CA ILE A 49 24.64 -15.47 34.33
C ILE A 49 25.58 -16.60 33.89
N PHE A 50 25.79 -16.78 32.58
CA PHE A 50 26.54 -17.91 32.06
C PHE A 50 28.05 -17.75 32.19
N ASP A 51 28.61 -16.53 32.14
CA ASP A 51 30.06 -16.38 32.25
C ASP A 51 30.61 -16.93 33.58
N PRO A 52 30.01 -16.67 34.76
CA PRO A 52 30.40 -17.32 36.01
C PRO A 52 30.14 -18.84 36.04
N VAL A 53 29.14 -19.35 35.32
CA VAL A 53 28.86 -20.79 35.24
C VAL A 53 30.02 -21.55 34.60
N PHE A 54 30.74 -20.93 33.66
CA PHE A 54 31.96 -21.52 33.08
C PHE A 54 33.10 -21.69 34.09
N ALA A 55 33.03 -21.11 35.29
CA ALA A 55 33.97 -21.43 36.36
C ALA A 55 33.92 -22.91 36.79
N ILE A 56 32.81 -23.60 36.54
CA ILE A 56 32.73 -25.06 36.70
C ILE A 56 33.70 -25.76 35.74
N THR A 57 33.75 -25.30 34.49
CA THR A 57 34.70 -25.85 33.51
C THR A 57 36.14 -25.49 33.87
N ASP A 58 36.39 -24.30 34.40
CA ASP A 58 37.72 -23.91 34.89
C ASP A 58 38.15 -24.77 36.08
N TYR A 59 37.24 -25.11 37.00
CA TYR A 59 37.52 -26.00 38.12
C TYR A 59 37.91 -27.42 37.67
N LEU A 60 37.28 -27.92 36.61
CA LEU A 60 37.57 -29.25 36.06
C LEU A 60 38.86 -29.27 35.25
N ASN A 61 39.14 -28.21 34.47
CA ASN A 61 40.27 -28.17 33.54
C ASN A 61 41.53 -27.56 34.15
N ILE A 62 41.39 -26.60 35.08
CA ILE A 62 42.49 -25.77 35.61
C ILE A 62 42.32 -25.59 37.14
N PRO A 63 42.36 -26.68 37.92
CA PRO A 63 42.01 -26.67 39.35
C PRO A 63 42.93 -25.81 40.21
N GLU A 64 44.12 -25.43 39.73
CA GLU A 64 45.02 -24.55 40.48
C GLU A 64 44.66 -23.06 40.35
N ALA A 65 44.11 -22.66 39.19
CA ALA A 65 43.82 -21.25 38.88
C ALA A 65 42.33 -20.89 38.92
N TRP A 66 41.43 -21.87 39.12
CA TRP A 66 39.98 -21.67 39.02
C TRP A 66 39.43 -20.55 39.91
N SER A 67 39.96 -20.37 41.12
CA SER A 67 39.48 -19.36 42.06
C SER A 67 39.81 -17.94 41.59
N HIS A 68 40.98 -17.77 40.93
CA HIS A 68 41.37 -16.52 40.30
C HIS A 68 40.51 -16.23 39.07
N LEU A 69 40.27 -17.23 38.22
CA LEU A 69 39.41 -17.11 37.04
C LEU A 69 37.95 -16.80 37.41
N LEU A 70 37.42 -17.41 38.48
CA LEU A 70 36.10 -17.10 39.02
C LEU A 70 36.00 -15.63 39.45
N ALA A 71 37.01 -15.09 40.13
CA ALA A 71 37.02 -13.69 40.53
C ALA A 71 36.98 -12.76 39.30
N ILE A 72 37.72 -13.08 38.24
CA ILE A 72 37.69 -12.31 36.98
C ILE A 72 36.30 -12.38 36.33
N ARG A 73 35.70 -13.58 36.24
CA ARG A 73 34.34 -13.78 35.71
C ARG A 73 33.29 -12.96 36.45
N LEU A 74 33.34 -12.97 37.79
CA LEU A 74 32.43 -12.17 38.62
C LEU A 74 32.64 -10.66 38.38
N CYS A 75 33.88 -10.20 38.19
CA CYS A 75 34.17 -8.82 37.80
C CYS A 75 33.59 -8.48 36.43
N VAL A 76 33.73 -9.36 35.43
CA VAL A 76 33.16 -9.16 34.08
C VAL A 76 31.63 -9.11 34.14
N SER A 77 30.99 -10.01 34.89
CA SER A 77 29.54 -9.97 35.13
C SER A 77 29.10 -8.69 35.84
N LEU A 78 29.86 -8.21 36.84
CA LEU A 78 29.56 -6.97 37.56
C LEU A 78 29.67 -5.73 36.66
N ILE A 79 30.71 -5.65 35.82
CA ILE A 79 30.87 -4.57 34.85
C ILE A 79 29.71 -4.60 33.85
N THR A 80 29.37 -5.78 33.34
CA THR A 80 28.26 -5.96 32.39
C THR A 80 26.93 -5.56 33.01
N LEU A 81 26.65 -5.96 34.26
CA LEU A 81 25.47 -5.55 35.00
C LEU A 81 25.41 -4.03 35.20
N THR A 82 26.56 -3.42 35.52
CA THR A 82 26.67 -1.97 35.70
C THR A 82 26.33 -1.23 34.41
N VAL A 83 26.89 -1.66 33.26
CA VAL A 83 26.54 -1.11 31.95
C VAL A 83 25.05 -1.28 31.66
N LEU A 84 24.48 -2.45 31.98
CA LEU A 84 23.08 -2.76 31.72
C LEU A 84 22.12 -1.89 32.54
N ILE A 85 22.44 -1.59 33.80
CA ILE A 85 21.66 -0.71 34.69
C ILE A 85 21.79 0.76 34.25
N LEU A 86 23.01 1.19 33.93
CA LEU A 86 23.30 2.58 33.56
C LEU A 86 22.83 2.96 32.16
N ARG A 87 22.48 1.99 31.30
CA ARG A 87 22.04 2.23 29.92
C ARG A 87 20.90 3.25 29.81
N ASN A 88 19.92 3.18 30.70
CA ASN A 88 18.74 4.05 30.66
C ASN A 88 19.07 5.44 31.17
N ARG A 89 20.06 5.57 32.07
CA ARG A 89 20.50 6.84 32.64
C ARG A 89 21.34 7.65 31.66
N PHE A 90 22.18 6.99 30.86
CA PHE A 90 23.09 7.64 29.91
C PHE A 90 22.68 7.47 28.44
N TYR A 91 21.50 6.91 28.17
CA TYR A 91 21.01 6.65 26.81
C TYR A 91 22.04 5.88 25.97
N LEU A 92 22.68 4.87 26.57
CA LEU A 92 23.70 4.09 25.87
C LEU A 92 23.05 3.31 24.73
N PRO A 93 23.64 3.35 23.52
CA PRO A 93 23.10 2.62 22.40
C PRO A 93 23.26 1.11 22.60
N SER A 94 22.32 0.34 22.05
CA SER A 94 22.16 -1.08 22.30
C SER A 94 23.41 -1.92 22.01
N HIS A 95 24.21 -1.53 21.01
CA HIS A 95 25.43 -2.25 20.66
C HIS A 95 26.49 -2.18 21.76
N ILE A 96 26.55 -1.10 22.57
CA ILE A 96 27.50 -1.00 23.68
C ILE A 96 27.20 -2.05 24.76
N ILE A 97 25.92 -2.37 24.96
CA ILE A 97 25.46 -3.35 25.95
C ILE A 97 26.03 -4.75 25.67
N VAL A 98 26.33 -5.06 24.40
CA VAL A 98 26.87 -6.36 23.98
C VAL A 98 28.35 -6.35 23.62
N VAL A 99 28.87 -5.24 23.08
CA VAL A 99 30.30 -5.12 22.76
C VAL A 99 31.14 -5.21 24.03
N VAL A 100 30.72 -4.55 25.12
CA VAL A 100 31.45 -4.57 26.40
C VAL A 100 31.61 -5.99 26.96
N PRO A 101 30.53 -6.76 27.24
CA PRO A 101 30.69 -8.13 27.73
C PRO A 101 31.45 -9.03 26.75
N PHE A 102 31.19 -8.93 25.44
CA PHE A 102 31.88 -9.77 24.46
C PHE A 102 33.40 -9.55 24.49
N THR A 103 33.83 -8.28 24.51
CA THR A 103 35.25 -7.93 24.58
C THR A 103 35.88 -8.36 25.89
N LEU A 104 35.21 -8.12 27.03
CA LEU A 104 35.75 -8.50 28.34
C LEU A 104 35.88 -10.01 28.49
N ILE A 105 34.87 -10.78 28.11
CA ILE A 105 34.91 -12.24 28.16
C ILE A 105 35.96 -12.78 27.16
N SER A 106 36.12 -12.16 26.00
CA SER A 106 37.17 -12.57 25.06
C SER A 106 38.58 -12.32 25.61
N LEU A 107 38.81 -11.17 26.25
CA LEU A 107 40.08 -10.86 26.91
C LEU A 107 40.35 -11.79 28.08
N GLN A 108 39.32 -12.13 28.86
CA GLN A 108 39.41 -13.12 29.93
C GLN A 108 39.82 -14.49 29.39
N ASN A 109 39.19 -14.97 28.31
CA ASN A 109 39.58 -16.24 27.69
C ASN A 109 41.00 -16.18 27.10
N ALA A 110 41.41 -15.05 26.56
CA ALA A 110 42.80 -14.86 26.11
C ALA A 110 43.78 -14.94 27.29
N TYR A 111 43.45 -14.30 28.42
CA TYR A 111 44.27 -14.33 29.64
C TYR A 111 44.46 -15.75 30.19
N THR A 112 43.44 -16.62 30.10
CA THR A 112 43.54 -18.02 30.56
C THR A 112 44.67 -18.79 29.87
N TYR A 113 45.05 -18.46 28.62
CA TYR A 113 46.23 -19.09 27.98
C TYR A 113 47.54 -18.82 28.73
N GLY A 114 47.61 -17.74 29.53
CA GLY A 114 48.76 -17.46 30.38
C GLY A 114 48.86 -18.33 31.64
N LEU A 115 47.83 -19.13 31.94
CA LEU A 115 47.72 -19.92 33.18
C LEU A 115 47.69 -21.43 32.97
N ILE A 116 47.56 -21.89 31.72
CA ILE A 116 47.34 -23.31 31.39
C ILE A 116 48.57 -23.97 30.78
N ASN A 117 48.56 -25.30 30.71
CA ASN A 117 49.58 -26.11 30.05
C ASN A 117 49.03 -26.74 28.75
N ASP A 118 49.93 -27.37 27.98
CA ASP A 118 49.58 -28.04 26.72
C ASP A 118 48.47 -29.10 26.88
N SER A 119 48.28 -29.71 28.06
CA SER A 119 47.22 -30.70 28.32
C SER A 119 45.81 -30.10 28.32
N ASP A 120 45.69 -28.80 28.60
CA ASP A 120 44.39 -28.15 28.86
C ASP A 120 43.92 -27.35 27.64
N LEU A 121 44.78 -27.20 26.62
CA LEU A 121 44.57 -26.41 25.41
C LEU A 121 43.29 -26.80 24.68
N LEU A 122 43.05 -28.10 24.46
CA LEU A 122 41.84 -28.56 23.77
C LEU A 122 40.57 -28.12 24.50
N GLY A 123 40.49 -28.35 25.81
CA GLY A 123 39.32 -27.98 26.62
C GLY A 123 39.09 -26.48 26.61
N HIS A 124 40.15 -25.68 26.75
CA HIS A 124 40.05 -24.22 26.73
C HIS A 124 39.66 -23.67 25.34
N ASN A 125 40.26 -24.19 24.26
CA ASN A 125 39.89 -23.81 22.89
C ASN A 125 38.42 -24.12 22.57
N LEU A 126 37.89 -25.24 23.08
CA LEU A 126 36.47 -25.59 22.93
C LEU A 126 35.56 -24.66 23.75
N ASN A 127 35.94 -24.31 24.99
CA ASN A 127 35.21 -23.35 25.80
C ASN A 127 35.14 -21.97 25.14
N PHE A 128 36.27 -21.48 24.61
CA PHE A 128 36.31 -20.20 23.90
C PHE A 128 35.49 -20.28 22.60
N THR A 129 35.53 -21.41 21.90
CA THR A 129 34.69 -21.62 20.71
C THR A 129 33.19 -21.58 21.04
N ALA A 130 32.76 -22.17 22.16
CA ALA A 130 31.37 -22.16 22.60
C ALA A 130 30.85 -20.73 22.86
N LEU A 131 31.69 -19.84 23.40
CA LEU A 131 31.37 -18.41 23.53
C LEU A 131 31.10 -17.74 22.18
N LEU A 132 31.91 -18.02 21.15
CA LEU A 132 31.74 -17.44 19.82
C LEU A 132 30.44 -17.90 19.17
N ILE A 133 30.09 -19.18 19.33
CA ILE A 133 28.80 -19.71 18.88
C ILE A 133 27.65 -18.99 19.59
N GLY A 134 27.69 -18.88 20.92
CA GLY A 134 26.68 -18.18 21.71
C GLY A 134 26.52 -16.72 21.29
N THR A 135 27.62 -16.02 21.00
CA THR A 135 27.61 -14.63 20.52
C THR A 135 26.85 -14.50 19.19
N GLY A 136 27.11 -15.40 18.24
CA GLY A 136 26.40 -15.45 16.95
C GLY A 136 24.88 -15.59 17.09
N MET A 137 24.40 -16.20 18.19
CA MET A 137 22.98 -16.41 18.47
C MET A 137 22.25 -15.21 19.05
N PHE A 138 22.94 -14.23 19.64
CA PHE A 138 22.27 -13.11 20.33
C PHE A 138 22.60 -11.72 19.79
N VAL A 139 23.71 -11.58 19.08
CA VAL A 139 24.22 -10.28 18.65
C VAL A 139 23.77 -9.91 17.24
N ALA A 140 23.38 -8.66 17.05
CA ALA A 140 23.10 -8.06 15.75
C ALA A 140 23.65 -6.64 15.68
N TRP A 141 24.87 -6.48 15.16
CA TRP A 141 25.54 -5.18 15.01
C TRP A 141 26.22 -5.03 13.65
N SER A 142 26.70 -3.83 13.33
CA SER A 142 27.48 -3.61 12.11
C SER A 142 28.81 -4.37 12.14
N TRP A 143 29.27 -4.85 10.98
CA TRP A 143 30.55 -5.57 10.80
C TRP A 143 31.76 -4.87 11.45
N ARG A 144 31.75 -3.55 11.60
CA ARG A 144 32.84 -2.77 12.22
C ARG A 144 33.13 -3.25 13.65
N TYR A 145 32.09 -3.56 14.42
CA TYR A 145 32.26 -4.04 15.80
C TYR A 145 32.80 -5.47 15.84
N SER A 146 32.32 -6.36 14.95
CA SER A 146 32.90 -7.71 14.81
C SER A 146 34.38 -7.63 14.47
N PHE A 147 34.76 -6.79 13.51
CA PHE A 147 36.14 -6.65 13.08
C PHE A 147 37.06 -6.21 14.22
N VAL A 148 36.70 -5.13 14.94
CA VAL A 148 37.50 -4.62 16.07
C VAL A 148 37.59 -5.65 17.19
N ALA A 149 36.48 -6.28 17.55
CA ALA A 149 36.46 -7.23 18.65
C ALA A 149 37.25 -8.50 18.32
N ILE A 150 37.13 -9.04 17.10
CA ILE A 150 37.92 -10.19 16.64
C ILE A 150 39.41 -9.86 16.61
N LEU A 151 39.78 -8.69 16.07
CA LEU A 151 41.18 -8.26 16.02
C LEU A 151 41.79 -8.19 17.41
N LEU A 152 41.06 -7.58 18.36
CA LEU A 152 41.48 -7.50 19.76
C LEU A 152 41.64 -8.90 20.37
N SER A 153 40.68 -9.81 20.15
CA SER A 153 40.73 -11.18 20.66
C SER A 153 41.91 -11.98 20.08
N ILE A 154 42.21 -11.82 18.79
CA ILE A 154 43.36 -12.49 18.15
C ILE A 154 44.67 -11.96 18.72
N ILE A 155 44.82 -10.64 18.84
CA ILE A 155 46.03 -10.01 19.38
C ILE A 155 46.26 -10.44 20.84
N SER A 156 45.22 -10.40 21.67
CA SER A 156 45.34 -10.80 23.08
C SER A 156 45.67 -12.28 23.21
N THR A 157 45.05 -13.15 22.39
CA THR A 157 45.33 -14.59 22.41
C THR A 157 46.76 -14.87 21.99
N ALA A 158 47.23 -14.25 20.89
CA ALA A 158 48.62 -14.39 20.43
C ALA A 158 49.63 -13.94 21.48
N TYR A 159 49.33 -12.84 22.20
CA TYR A 159 50.18 -12.35 23.28
C TYR A 159 50.32 -13.36 24.43
N PHE A 160 49.21 -13.89 24.94
CA PHE A 160 49.25 -14.84 26.07
C PHE A 160 49.80 -16.22 25.69
N VAL A 161 49.49 -16.71 24.49
CA VAL A 161 50.05 -17.98 23.99
C VAL A 161 51.56 -17.86 23.80
N ASN A 162 52.06 -16.75 23.24
CA ASN A 162 53.50 -16.56 23.04
C ASN A 162 54.25 -16.25 24.34
N GLY A 163 53.59 -15.59 25.29
CA GLY A 163 54.18 -15.23 26.58
C GLY A 163 54.26 -16.38 27.59
N ASN A 164 53.51 -17.47 27.38
CA ASN A 164 53.51 -18.62 28.28
C ASN A 164 54.52 -19.68 27.81
N SER A 165 55.61 -19.86 28.56
CA SER A 165 56.66 -20.85 28.26
C SER A 165 56.19 -22.30 28.34
N ASN A 166 55.05 -22.57 28.99
CA ASN A 166 54.48 -23.90 29.13
C ASN A 166 53.63 -24.31 27.91
N LEU A 167 53.46 -23.42 26.93
CA LEU A 167 52.69 -23.66 25.73
C LEU A 167 53.56 -23.75 24.49
N GLN A 168 53.32 -24.76 23.67
CA GLN A 168 53.87 -24.81 22.33
C GLN A 168 52.88 -24.25 21.31
N ILE A 169 53.35 -23.33 20.46
CA ILE A 169 52.51 -22.72 19.42
C ILE A 169 51.93 -23.79 18.48
N ASN A 170 52.70 -24.83 18.17
CA ASN A 170 52.24 -25.94 17.32
C ASN A 170 51.09 -26.71 17.98
N GLU A 171 51.21 -26.99 19.29
CA GLU A 171 50.16 -27.66 20.06
C GLU A 171 48.90 -26.81 20.14
N PHE A 172 49.01 -25.48 20.31
CA PHE A 172 47.84 -24.59 20.25
C PHE A 172 47.03 -24.76 18.96
N PHE A 173 47.69 -24.78 17.80
CA PHE A 173 47.00 -24.94 16.52
C PHE A 173 46.37 -26.32 16.36
N VAL A 174 47.08 -27.39 16.76
CA VAL A 174 46.61 -28.79 16.64
C VAL A 174 45.45 -29.05 17.61
N GLN A 175 45.54 -28.55 18.84
CA GLN A 175 44.55 -28.78 19.89
C GLN A 175 43.36 -27.82 19.83
N GLY A 176 42.81 -27.59 18.63
CA GLY A 176 41.57 -26.81 18.46
C GLY A 176 41.76 -25.32 18.20
N GLY A 177 42.97 -24.78 18.17
CA GLY A 177 43.22 -23.38 17.81
C GLY A 177 42.75 -23.04 16.39
N LEU A 178 42.86 -23.98 15.43
CA LEU A 178 42.29 -23.80 14.08
C LEU A 178 40.76 -23.75 14.08
N ILE A 179 40.10 -24.53 14.95
CA ILE A 179 38.64 -24.48 15.13
C ILE A 179 38.23 -23.14 15.73
N LEU A 180 38.99 -22.63 16.70
CA LEU A 180 38.74 -21.31 17.29
C LEU A 180 38.83 -20.20 16.23
N ILE A 181 39.89 -20.20 15.41
CA ILE A 181 40.08 -19.20 14.35
C ILE A 181 38.95 -19.26 13.32
N SER A 182 38.61 -20.45 12.83
CA SER A 182 37.48 -20.60 11.90
C SER A 182 36.14 -20.19 12.53
N SER A 183 35.96 -20.40 13.83
CA SER A 183 34.75 -20.01 14.56
C SER A 183 34.58 -18.50 14.66
N PHE A 184 35.65 -17.71 14.71
CA PHE A 184 35.57 -16.25 14.59
C PHE A 184 35.01 -15.81 13.22
N ILE A 185 35.42 -16.49 12.14
CA ILE A 185 34.91 -16.22 10.78
C ILE A 185 33.42 -16.54 10.71
N PHE A 186 33.01 -17.73 11.17
CA PHE A 186 31.60 -18.13 11.17
C PHE A 186 30.74 -17.22 12.06
N MET A 187 31.22 -16.86 13.25
CA MET A 187 30.51 -15.92 14.13
C MET A 187 30.32 -14.56 13.44
N SER A 188 31.37 -14.01 12.81
CA SER A 188 31.28 -12.74 12.07
C SER A 188 30.26 -12.81 10.94
N MET A 189 30.27 -13.90 10.17
CA MET A 189 29.30 -14.15 9.10
C MET A 189 27.86 -14.26 9.62
N LEU A 190 27.64 -14.98 10.73
CA LEU A 190 26.32 -15.14 11.34
C LEU A 190 25.77 -13.81 11.86
N VAL A 191 26.59 -13.05 12.60
CA VAL A 191 26.21 -11.72 13.11
C VAL A 191 25.88 -10.77 11.96
N GLN A 192 26.69 -10.78 10.89
CA GLN A 192 26.45 -9.92 9.73
C GLN A 192 25.18 -10.33 8.95
N THR A 193 24.96 -11.63 8.78
CA THR A 193 23.76 -12.16 8.14
C THR A 193 22.52 -11.73 8.91
N ARG A 194 22.53 -11.90 10.23
CA ARG A 194 21.44 -11.48 11.09
C ARG A 194 21.19 -9.98 11.04
N TYR A 195 22.25 -9.18 11.16
CA TYR A 195 22.14 -7.71 11.10
C TYR A 195 21.49 -7.24 9.78
N ASN A 196 21.93 -7.79 8.65
CA ASN A 196 21.37 -7.49 7.34
C ASN A 196 19.91 -7.96 7.21
N LEU A 197 19.59 -9.16 7.69
CA LEU A 197 18.22 -9.68 7.68
C LEU A 197 17.29 -8.83 8.53
N THR A 198 17.71 -8.40 9.72
CA THR A 198 16.90 -7.51 10.58
C THR A 198 16.64 -6.16 9.91
N ILE A 199 17.64 -5.55 9.26
CA ILE A 199 17.42 -4.30 8.50
C ILE A 199 16.44 -4.54 7.34
N ARG A 200 16.60 -5.64 6.60
CA ARG A 200 15.73 -5.97 5.48
C ARG A 200 14.29 -6.20 5.92
N GLU A 201 14.08 -6.92 7.02
CA GLU A 201 12.77 -7.15 7.62
C GLU A 201 12.10 -5.83 8.03
N ILE A 202 12.82 -4.96 8.73
CA ILE A 202 12.30 -3.65 9.18
C ILE A 202 11.93 -2.79 7.97
N LYS A 203 12.79 -2.71 6.95
CA LYS A 203 12.50 -1.94 5.74
C LYS A 203 11.31 -2.52 4.97
N ALA A 204 11.21 -3.84 4.84
CA ALA A 204 10.08 -4.48 4.18
C ALA A 204 8.76 -4.19 4.93
N ARG A 205 8.77 -4.26 6.27
CA ARG A 205 7.60 -3.93 7.09
C ARG A 205 7.18 -2.47 6.92
N LEU A 206 8.12 -1.53 6.94
CA LEU A 206 7.84 -0.10 6.76
C LEU A 206 7.33 0.20 5.35
N ALA A 207 7.95 -0.38 4.32
CA ALA A 207 7.50 -0.24 2.94
C ALA A 207 6.07 -0.76 2.75
N LEU A 208 5.74 -1.89 3.39
CA LEU A 208 4.38 -2.44 3.36
C LEU A 208 3.36 -1.51 4.06
N GLN A 209 3.75 -0.88 5.17
CA GLN A 209 2.89 0.09 5.87
C GLN A 209 2.63 1.34 5.03
N ILE A 210 3.66 1.85 4.34
CA ILE A 210 3.52 2.99 3.43
C ILE A 210 2.57 2.63 2.28
N SER A 211 2.82 1.50 1.61
CA SER A 211 1.98 1.02 0.50
C SER A 211 0.52 0.80 0.91
N ASN A 212 0.27 0.19 2.08
CA ASN A 212 -1.10 0.01 2.58
C ASN A 212 -1.81 1.35 2.86
N ASN A 213 -1.09 2.36 3.35
CA ASN A 213 -1.66 3.69 3.56
C ASN A 213 -1.98 4.37 2.23
N GLU A 214 -1.12 4.26 1.22
CA GLU A 214 -1.38 4.78 -0.13
C GLU A 214 -2.63 4.15 -0.74
N VAL A 215 -2.73 2.81 -0.68
CA VAL A 215 -3.91 2.07 -1.15
C VAL A 215 -5.17 2.49 -0.40
N ARG A 216 -5.08 2.72 0.92
CA ARG A 216 -6.22 3.20 1.72
C ARG A 216 -6.71 4.57 1.24
N VAL A 217 -5.80 5.52 1.02
CA VAL A 217 -6.14 6.86 0.52
C VAL A 217 -6.78 6.79 -0.86
N GLN A 218 -6.20 6.00 -1.78
CA GLN A 218 -6.79 5.80 -3.11
C GLN A 218 -8.19 5.16 -3.04
N ASN A 219 -8.40 4.20 -2.14
CA ASN A 219 -9.72 3.60 -1.94
C ASN A 219 -10.75 4.60 -1.39
N GLU A 220 -10.35 5.50 -0.50
CA GLU A 220 -11.21 6.59 -0.01
C GLU A 220 -11.56 7.55 -1.16
N GLU A 221 -10.60 7.92 -2.01
CA GLU A 221 -10.83 8.76 -3.19
C GLU A 221 -11.77 8.10 -4.21
N ILE A 222 -11.57 6.81 -4.51
CA ILE A 222 -12.44 6.05 -5.42
C ILE A 222 -13.87 5.99 -4.88
N LYS A 223 -14.05 5.82 -3.57
CA LYS A 223 -15.38 5.83 -2.95
C LYS A 223 -16.08 7.18 -3.14
N LEU A 224 -15.37 8.29 -2.95
CA LEU A 224 -15.91 9.63 -3.18
C LEU A 224 -16.32 9.82 -4.64
N ARG A 225 -15.45 9.49 -5.58
CA ARG A 225 -15.77 9.56 -7.02
C ARG A 225 -16.96 8.68 -7.40
N ASN A 226 -17.07 7.49 -6.82
CA ASN A 226 -18.23 6.62 -7.04
C ASN A 226 -19.53 7.25 -6.53
N HIS A 227 -19.51 7.91 -5.37
CA HIS A 227 -20.67 8.66 -4.87
C HIS A 227 -21.06 9.82 -5.80
N GLU A 228 -20.08 10.56 -6.33
CA GLU A 228 -20.31 11.63 -7.31
C GLU A 228 -20.94 11.09 -8.60
N ILE A 229 -20.41 9.97 -9.14
CA ILE A 229 -20.95 9.32 -10.34
C ILE A 229 -22.40 8.87 -10.11
N LEU A 230 -22.72 8.30 -8.94
CA LEU A 230 -24.08 7.87 -8.62
C LEU A 230 -25.04 9.06 -8.53
N ALA A 231 -24.63 10.16 -7.91
CA ALA A 231 -25.43 11.39 -7.84
C ALA A 231 -25.68 11.98 -9.23
N GLN A 232 -24.66 12.03 -10.09
CA GLN A 232 -24.81 12.47 -11.48
C GLN A 232 -25.74 11.56 -12.29
N ALA A 233 -25.66 10.24 -12.09
CA ALA A 233 -26.55 9.30 -12.75
C ALA A 233 -28.02 9.50 -12.34
N GLU A 234 -28.28 9.77 -11.05
CA GLU A 234 -29.61 10.11 -10.55
C GLU A 234 -30.14 11.42 -11.16
N GLU A 235 -29.31 12.45 -11.24
CA GLU A 235 -29.66 13.73 -11.88
C GLU A 235 -30.00 13.55 -13.37
N ILE A 236 -29.15 12.82 -14.12
CA ILE A 236 -29.39 12.52 -15.54
C ILE A 236 -30.69 11.75 -15.73
N ASN A 237 -30.97 10.75 -14.88
CA ASN A 237 -32.21 10.00 -14.95
C ASN A 237 -33.43 10.92 -14.70
N GLY A 238 -33.36 11.80 -13.69
CA GLY A 238 -34.42 12.78 -13.44
C GLY A 238 -34.63 13.75 -14.60
N ILE A 239 -33.56 14.22 -15.23
CA ILE A 239 -33.62 15.07 -16.43
C ILE A 239 -34.27 14.33 -17.59
N ASN A 240 -33.87 13.08 -17.84
CA ASN A 240 -34.42 12.25 -18.91
C ASN A 240 -35.92 12.01 -18.72
N GLU A 241 -36.36 11.64 -17.51
CA GLU A 241 -37.79 11.45 -17.20
C GLU A 241 -38.59 12.74 -17.44
N ASN A 242 -38.05 13.89 -17.03
CA ASN A 242 -38.70 15.18 -17.27
C ASN A 242 -38.77 15.51 -18.77
N LEU A 243 -37.69 15.28 -19.52
CA LEU A 243 -37.66 15.48 -20.98
C LEU A 243 -38.66 14.57 -21.69
N GLU A 244 -38.75 13.30 -21.30
CA GLU A 244 -39.73 12.37 -21.86
C GLU A 244 -41.18 12.83 -21.61
N ASN A 245 -41.46 13.35 -20.41
CA ASN A 245 -42.77 13.91 -20.09
C ASN A 245 -43.09 15.14 -20.95
N ILE A 246 -42.14 16.07 -21.10
CA ILE A 246 -42.31 17.26 -21.95
C ILE A 246 -42.50 16.85 -23.42
N VAL A 247 -41.69 15.93 -23.92
CA VAL A 247 -41.81 15.43 -25.30
C VAL A 247 -43.19 14.82 -25.52
N ARG A 248 -43.68 14.02 -24.57
CA ARG A 248 -45.00 13.39 -24.64
C ARG A 248 -46.12 14.43 -24.66
N GLU A 249 -46.06 15.43 -23.78
CA GLU A 249 -47.04 16.52 -23.71
C GLU A 249 -47.06 17.33 -25.02
N ARG A 250 -45.88 17.71 -25.52
CA ARG A 250 -45.76 18.48 -26.77
C ARG A 250 -46.15 17.68 -28.00
N THR A 251 -45.86 16.38 -28.03
CA THR A 251 -46.28 15.49 -29.12
C THR A 251 -47.81 15.37 -29.13
N ALA A 252 -48.45 15.19 -27.98
CA ALA A 252 -49.91 15.15 -27.89
C ALA A 252 -50.55 16.49 -28.30
N GLU A 253 -49.97 17.63 -27.91
CA GLU A 253 -50.43 18.96 -28.33
C GLU A 253 -50.31 19.14 -29.86
N LEU A 254 -49.17 18.72 -30.44
CA LEU A 254 -48.94 18.78 -31.88
C LEU A 254 -49.92 17.88 -32.64
N GLU A 255 -50.15 16.65 -32.21
CA GLU A 255 -51.13 15.74 -32.83
C GLU A 255 -52.54 16.34 -32.84
N LYS A 256 -52.96 16.96 -31.73
CA LYS A 256 -54.26 17.67 -31.64
C LYS A 256 -54.34 18.81 -32.65
N LYS A 257 -53.30 19.64 -32.75
CA LYS A 257 -53.24 20.76 -33.72
C LYS A 257 -53.20 20.27 -35.16
N ASN A 258 -52.44 19.20 -35.44
CA ASN A 258 -52.33 18.64 -36.78
C ASN A 258 -53.68 18.11 -37.26
N LYS A 259 -54.41 17.39 -36.40
CA LYS A 259 -55.78 16.92 -36.70
C LYS A 259 -56.76 18.07 -36.98
N ALA A 260 -56.66 19.17 -36.24
CA ALA A 260 -57.49 20.35 -36.49
C ALA A 260 -57.17 21.01 -37.85
N LEU A 261 -55.89 21.07 -38.22
CA LEU A 261 -55.46 21.57 -39.53
C LEU A 261 -55.90 20.67 -40.68
N GLU A 262 -55.86 19.35 -40.51
CA GLU A 262 -56.39 18.39 -41.48
C GLU A 262 -57.90 18.59 -41.69
N GLU A 263 -58.66 18.73 -40.60
CA GLU A 263 -60.10 19.02 -40.67
C GLU A 263 -60.39 20.35 -41.38
N TYR A 264 -59.62 21.39 -41.08
CA TYR A 264 -59.67 22.67 -41.77
C TYR A 264 -59.43 22.54 -43.28
N ALA A 265 -58.33 21.88 -43.67
CA ALA A 265 -57.97 21.69 -45.07
C ALA A 265 -59.06 20.92 -45.83
N PHE A 266 -59.64 19.90 -45.20
CA PHE A 266 -60.75 19.14 -45.75
C PHE A 266 -62.00 20.00 -46.00
N ILE A 267 -62.42 20.79 -45.00
CA ILE A 267 -63.59 21.68 -45.12
C ILE A 267 -63.35 22.73 -46.21
N ASN A 268 -62.17 23.34 -46.25
CA ASN A 268 -61.84 24.36 -47.25
C ASN A 268 -61.85 23.79 -48.68
N ALA A 269 -61.21 22.64 -48.92
CA ALA A 269 -61.10 22.06 -50.26
C ALA A 269 -62.44 21.56 -50.83
N HIS A 270 -63.32 20.99 -50.00
CA HIS A 270 -64.54 20.32 -50.47
C HIS A 270 -65.82 21.09 -50.17
N LYS A 271 -65.98 21.59 -48.95
CA LYS A 271 -67.24 22.20 -48.50
C LYS A 271 -67.33 23.66 -48.88
N LEU A 272 -66.21 24.39 -48.88
CA LEU A 272 -66.20 25.83 -49.18
C LEU A 272 -66.24 26.10 -50.70
N ARG A 273 -65.61 25.22 -51.50
CA ARG A 273 -65.58 25.34 -52.96
C ARG A 273 -66.97 25.22 -53.62
N SER A 274 -67.84 24.37 -53.07
CA SER A 274 -69.19 24.12 -53.62
C SER A 274 -70.08 25.38 -53.64
N PRO A 275 -70.36 26.06 -52.50
CA PRO A 275 -71.16 27.27 -52.50
C PRO A 275 -70.49 28.42 -53.26
N VAL A 276 -69.16 28.57 -53.21
CA VAL A 276 -68.44 29.60 -54.00
C VAL A 276 -68.63 29.39 -55.50
N ALA A 277 -68.50 28.15 -55.99
CA ALA A 277 -68.73 27.84 -57.40
C ALA A 277 -70.18 28.10 -57.81
N SER A 278 -71.15 27.75 -56.94
CA SER A 278 -72.57 28.06 -57.13
C SER A 278 -72.83 29.57 -57.20
N ILE A 279 -72.26 30.36 -56.27
CA ILE A 279 -72.37 31.82 -56.26
C ILE A 279 -71.80 32.43 -57.55
N LEU A 280 -70.58 32.05 -57.95
CA LEU A 280 -69.96 32.55 -59.18
C LEU A 280 -70.77 32.17 -60.43
N GLY A 281 -71.32 30.95 -60.46
CA GLY A 281 -72.23 30.49 -61.52
C GLY A 281 -73.52 31.32 -61.58
N LEU A 282 -74.16 31.53 -60.43
CA LEU A 282 -75.40 32.32 -60.30
C LEU A 282 -75.17 33.80 -60.64
N ILE A 283 -74.05 34.40 -60.23
CA ILE A 283 -73.65 35.75 -60.65
C ILE A 283 -73.50 35.84 -62.18
N ASN A 284 -72.89 34.83 -62.81
CA ASN A 284 -72.75 34.79 -64.27
C ASN A 284 -74.10 34.62 -64.98
N LEU A 285 -75.05 33.88 -64.40
CA LEU A 285 -76.42 33.78 -64.89
C LEU A 285 -77.15 35.11 -64.73
N MET A 286 -77.02 35.76 -63.57
CA MET A 286 -77.65 37.05 -63.25
C MET A 286 -77.25 38.15 -64.24
N LYS A 287 -76.00 38.16 -64.70
CA LYS A 287 -75.51 39.08 -65.75
C LYS A 287 -76.18 38.88 -67.13
N LYS A 288 -76.85 37.75 -67.36
CA LYS A 288 -77.49 37.39 -68.64
C LYS A 288 -79.02 37.47 -68.60
N VAL A 289 -79.60 37.79 -67.45
CA VAL A 289 -81.05 37.93 -67.27
C VAL A 289 -81.56 39.21 -67.96
N GLN A 290 -82.69 39.12 -68.67
CA GLN A 290 -83.28 40.23 -69.43
C GLN A 290 -84.61 40.76 -68.84
N THR A 291 -85.23 40.04 -67.89
CA THR A 291 -86.50 40.42 -67.25
C THR A 291 -86.42 40.30 -65.72
N ILE A 292 -87.16 41.17 -65.01
CA ILE A 292 -87.13 41.26 -63.54
C ILE A 292 -87.59 39.95 -62.87
N ASP A 293 -88.54 39.25 -63.47
CA ASP A 293 -89.13 38.01 -62.93
C ASP A 293 -88.11 36.85 -62.90
N GLN A 294 -87.32 36.68 -63.97
CA GLN A 294 -86.24 35.69 -64.03
C GLN A 294 -85.05 36.03 -63.13
N GLY A 295 -84.85 37.32 -62.80
CA GLY A 295 -83.79 37.77 -61.92
C GLY A 295 -84.05 37.43 -60.46
N LYS A 296 -85.33 37.30 -60.08
CA LYS A 296 -85.77 37.03 -58.72
C LYS A 296 -85.39 35.63 -58.25
N ASP A 297 -85.61 34.62 -59.09
CA ASP A 297 -85.24 33.22 -58.80
C ASP A 297 -83.71 33.04 -58.68
N VAL A 298 -82.95 33.70 -59.56
CA VAL A 298 -81.47 33.66 -59.52
C VAL A 298 -80.95 34.36 -58.26
N LEU A 299 -81.62 35.44 -57.82
CA LEU A 299 -81.29 36.15 -56.58
C LEU A 299 -81.58 35.29 -55.34
N GLU A 300 -82.72 34.60 -55.30
CA GLU A 300 -83.08 33.69 -54.20
C GLU A 300 -82.08 32.54 -54.09
N HIS A 301 -81.70 31.91 -55.21
CA HIS A 301 -80.67 30.86 -55.20
C HIS A 301 -79.27 31.38 -54.84
N LEU A 302 -78.96 32.65 -55.15
CA LEU A 302 -77.71 33.31 -54.79
C LEU A 302 -77.65 33.55 -53.28
N GLU A 303 -78.75 34.01 -52.69
CA GLU A 303 -78.93 34.20 -51.25
C GLU A 303 -78.75 32.88 -50.50
N ILE A 304 -79.43 31.82 -50.92
CA ILE A 304 -79.27 30.47 -50.35
C ILE A 304 -77.82 29.97 -50.45
N SER A 305 -77.13 30.26 -51.54
CA SER A 305 -75.73 29.84 -51.73
C SER A 305 -74.76 30.65 -50.86
N ALA A 306 -75.06 31.93 -50.61
CA ALA A 306 -74.32 32.79 -49.70
C ALA A 306 -74.52 32.38 -48.23
N GLU A 307 -75.74 32.02 -47.83
CA GLU A 307 -76.02 31.45 -46.50
C GLU A 307 -75.26 30.14 -46.28
N LYS A 308 -75.27 29.24 -47.26
CA LYS A 308 -74.48 28.00 -47.21
C LYS A 308 -72.97 28.25 -47.10
N LEU A 309 -72.46 29.32 -47.70
CA LEU A 309 -71.05 29.70 -47.56
C LEU A 309 -70.77 30.17 -46.13
N ASP A 310 -71.63 31.01 -45.55
CA ASP A 310 -71.50 31.50 -44.19
C ASP A 310 -71.51 30.36 -43.16
N ASP A 311 -72.39 29.38 -43.35
CA ASP A 311 -72.42 28.16 -42.52
C ASP A 311 -71.10 27.37 -42.57
N VAL A 312 -70.50 27.26 -43.76
CA VAL A 312 -69.21 26.58 -43.93
C VAL A 312 -68.07 27.37 -43.29
N VAL A 313 -68.05 28.70 -43.44
CA VAL A 313 -67.06 29.58 -42.79
C VAL A 313 -67.19 29.52 -41.26
N SER A 314 -68.40 29.55 -40.72
CA SER A 314 -68.67 29.38 -39.28
C SER A 314 -68.19 28.01 -38.78
N SER A 315 -68.35 26.95 -39.58
CA SER A 315 -67.85 25.62 -39.27
C SER A 315 -66.32 25.54 -39.24
N ILE A 316 -65.63 26.25 -40.13
CA ILE A 316 -64.17 26.40 -40.16
C ILE A 316 -63.65 27.07 -38.89
N THR A 317 -64.23 28.21 -38.52
CA THR A 317 -63.81 28.98 -37.33
C THR A 317 -63.94 28.13 -36.07
N LYS A 318 -65.04 27.38 -35.95
CA LYS A 318 -65.25 26.44 -34.83
C LYS A 318 -64.25 25.28 -34.82
N ALA A 319 -63.81 24.79 -35.99
CA ALA A 319 -62.80 23.73 -36.07
C ALA A 319 -61.42 24.22 -35.59
N ILE A 320 -61.04 25.46 -35.95
CA ILE A 320 -59.79 26.10 -35.50
C ILE A 320 -59.83 26.38 -33.99
N GLU A 321 -60.93 26.95 -33.48
CA GLU A 321 -61.08 27.25 -32.06
C GLU A 321 -61.05 25.99 -31.16
N ARG A 322 -61.53 24.85 -31.67
CA ARG A 322 -61.41 23.55 -30.98
C ARG A 322 -59.97 23.05 -30.91
N GLY A 323 -59.13 23.38 -31.89
CA GLY A 323 -57.69 23.09 -31.88
C GLY A 323 -56.90 23.95 -30.88
N ASP A 324 -57.34 25.19 -30.64
CA ASP A 324 -56.64 26.17 -29.78
C ASP A 324 -57.06 26.17 -28.31
N LYS A 325 -58.24 25.64 -27.95
CA LYS A 325 -58.65 25.55 -26.54
C LYS A 325 -57.91 24.41 -25.83
N LYS A 326 -57.08 24.81 -24.84
CA LYS A 326 -56.39 23.96 -23.86
C LYS A 326 -57.34 22.92 -23.28
#